data_AF-A0A3B8V284-F1
#
_entry.id   AF-A0A3B8V284-F1
#
_cell.length_a   1.000
_cell.length_b   1.000
_cell.length_c   1.000
_cell.angle_alpha   90.00
_cell.angle_beta   90.00
_cell.angle_gamma   90.00
#
_symmetry.space_group_name_H-M   'P 1'
#
loop_
_entity.id
_entity.type
_entity.pdbx_description
1 polymer ?
#
loop_
_entity_poly.entity_id
_entity_poly.type
_entity_poly.pdbx_seq_one_letter_code
_entity_poly.pdbx_strand_id
1 'polypeptide(L)'
;MLEGTGWKSWSGAGLVDDLQSMVDGDMNRFGWLILGDETGNGTTFRFDSMFIGDASLRPELIVEYASVPAPGAIALLGIGGLFRGRRRAD
;
A
#
# COMPACT_ATOMS: atom_id res chain seq x y z
N MET A 1 16.32 1.25 4.07
CA MET A 1 17.37 2.24 3.81
C MET A 1 17.77 2.09 2.35
N LEU A 2 17.60 3.13 1.54
CA LEU A 2 17.77 3.10 0.08
C LEU A 2 19.22 3.48 -0.28
N GLU A 3 20.15 2.53 -0.19
CA GLU A 3 21.59 2.80 -0.41
C GLU A 3 22.09 2.31 -1.78
N GLY A 4 23.00 3.06 -2.40
CA GLY A 4 23.73 2.66 -3.63
C GLY A 4 22.95 2.84 -4.94
N THR A 5 23.61 2.66 -6.10
CA THR A 5 23.05 2.87 -7.44
C THR A 5 22.15 1.73 -7.95
N GLY A 6 21.27 2.02 -8.92
CA GLY A 6 20.42 1.03 -9.60
C GLY A 6 18.96 1.03 -9.16
N TRP A 7 18.18 0.07 -9.68
CA TRP A 7 16.74 -0.04 -9.39
C TRP A 7 16.44 -0.18 -7.90
N LYS A 8 15.41 0.52 -7.44
CA LYS A 8 14.89 0.44 -6.08
C LYS A 8 13.43 0.00 -6.10
N SER A 9 13.12 -0.97 -5.25
CA SER A 9 11.76 -1.37 -4.92
C SER A 9 11.69 -1.58 -3.42
N TRP A 10 10.68 -0.98 -2.78
CA TRP A 10 10.45 -1.14 -1.35
C TRP A 10 8.96 -0.98 -1.06
N SER A 11 8.56 -1.53 0.08
CA SER A 11 7.25 -1.34 0.69
C SER A 11 7.42 -1.38 2.22
N GLY A 12 6.47 -0.82 2.95
CA GLY A 12 6.48 -0.79 4.42
C GLY A 12 5.18 -0.25 4.98
N ALA A 13 4.92 -0.52 6.26
CA ALA A 13 3.68 -0.14 6.93
C ALA A 13 3.35 1.36 6.80
N GLY A 14 4.34 2.23 7.01
CA GLY A 14 4.12 3.68 6.87
C GLY A 14 3.68 4.11 5.45
N LEU A 15 4.20 3.49 4.39
CA LEU A 15 3.78 3.79 3.02
C LEU A 15 2.32 3.36 2.78
N VAL A 16 1.91 2.23 3.37
CA VAL A 16 0.54 1.72 3.30
C VAL A 16 -0.41 2.61 4.10
N ASP A 17 -0.03 3.00 5.32
CA ASP A 17 -0.84 3.87 6.19
C ASP A 17 -1.04 5.26 5.58
N ASP A 18 0.01 5.83 4.98
CA ASP A 18 -0.07 7.07 4.23
C ASP A 18 -1.04 6.93 3.05
N LEU A 19 -0.89 5.89 2.23
CA LEU A 19 -1.78 5.63 1.10
C LEU A 19 -3.24 5.45 1.56
N GLN A 20 -3.47 4.73 2.66
CA GLN A 20 -4.80 4.50 3.20
C GLN A 20 -5.44 5.81 3.66
N SER A 21 -4.69 6.68 4.35
CA SER A 21 -5.16 8.00 4.76
C SER A 21 -5.46 8.92 3.56
N MET A 22 -4.71 8.78 2.45
CA MET A 22 -5.01 9.47 1.19
C MET A 22 -6.34 8.99 0.58
N VAL A 23 -6.59 7.67 0.59
CA VAL A 23 -7.82 7.07 0.06
C VAL A 23 -9.04 7.39 0.92
N ASP A 24 -8.89 7.39 2.24
CA ASP A 24 -9.96 7.68 3.20
C ASP A 24 -10.34 9.18 3.23
N GLY A 25 -9.53 10.04 2.61
CA GLY A 25 -9.76 11.49 2.55
C GLY A 25 -9.29 12.24 3.80
N ASP A 26 -8.51 11.59 4.65
CA ASP A 26 -7.93 12.18 5.86
C ASP A 26 -6.74 13.11 5.56
N MET A 27 -6.25 13.10 4.31
CA MET A 27 -5.19 13.98 3.82
C MET A 27 -5.65 14.87 2.67
N ASN A 28 -5.17 16.12 2.67
CA ASN A 28 -5.39 17.10 1.61
C ASN A 28 -4.18 17.32 0.69
N ARG A 29 -3.09 16.58 0.92
CA ARG A 29 -1.84 16.61 0.14
C ARG A 29 -1.41 15.18 -0.13
N PHE A 30 -0.88 14.96 -1.33
CA PHE A 30 -0.52 13.63 -1.82
C PHE A 30 0.97 13.60 -2.21
N GLY A 31 1.59 12.44 -2.00
CA GLY A 31 2.97 12.18 -2.35
C GLY A 31 3.93 12.13 -1.18
N TRP A 32 5.17 11.73 -1.47
CA TRP A 32 6.21 11.50 -0.48
C TRP A 32 7.48 12.26 -0.84
N LEU A 33 8.22 12.66 0.19
CA LEU A 33 9.61 13.05 0.05
C LEU A 33 10.48 11.87 0.49
N ILE A 34 11.28 11.34 -0.43
CA ILE A 34 12.17 10.21 -0.16
C ILE A 34 13.56 10.78 0.09
N LEU A 35 14.07 10.57 1.30
CA LEU A 35 15.41 10.96 1.69
C LEU A 35 16.25 9.71 1.98
N GLY A 36 17.38 9.59 1.31
CA GLY A 36 18.40 8.57 1.59
C GLY A 36 19.49 9.11 2.52
N ASP A 37 20.52 8.31 2.79
CA ASP A 37 21.74 8.84 3.40
C ASP A 37 22.53 9.66 2.37
N GLU A 38 22.58 10.96 2.55
CA GLU A 38 23.34 11.89 1.70
C GLU A 38 24.61 12.40 2.38
N THR A 39 25.02 11.79 3.50
CA THR A 39 26.15 12.25 4.32
C THR A 39 27.50 11.73 3.85
N GLY A 40 27.52 10.61 3.10
CA GLY A 40 28.72 9.96 2.59
C GLY A 40 29.02 10.31 1.13
N ASN A 41 30.30 10.22 0.75
CA ASN A 41 30.68 10.38 -0.64
C ASN A 41 30.17 9.18 -1.46
N GLY A 42 29.33 9.45 -2.48
CA GLY A 42 28.75 8.42 -3.33
C GLY A 42 27.51 7.71 -2.78
N THR A 43 26.91 8.19 -1.69
CA THR A 43 25.67 7.62 -1.14
C THR A 43 24.40 8.25 -1.73
N THR A 44 24.52 9.41 -2.39
CA THR A 44 23.38 10.06 -3.05
C THR A 44 22.77 9.16 -4.12
N PHE A 45 21.45 9.01 -4.04
CA PHE A 45 20.64 8.32 -5.04
C PHE A 45 19.71 9.30 -5.77
N ARG A 46 19.54 9.14 -7.07
CA ARG A 46 18.65 9.97 -7.90
C ARG A 46 17.65 9.08 -8.63
N PHE A 47 16.38 9.48 -8.58
CA PHE A 47 15.33 8.87 -9.37
C PHE A 47 15.19 9.59 -10.71
N ASP A 48 14.88 8.84 -11.76
CA ASP A 48 14.45 9.42 -13.02
C ASP A 48 13.10 10.13 -12.85
N SER A 49 12.85 11.15 -13.67
CA SER A 49 11.58 11.86 -13.66
C SER A 49 10.49 11.11 -14.43
N MET A 50 9.22 11.40 -14.16
CA MET A 50 8.11 10.87 -14.96
C MET A 50 8.14 11.30 -16.45
N PHE A 51 8.96 12.30 -16.80
CA PHE A 51 9.09 12.83 -18.15
C PHE A 51 10.21 12.17 -18.96
N ILE A 52 10.94 11.21 -18.40
CA ILE A 52 12.00 10.52 -19.15
C ILE A 52 11.40 9.77 -20.35
N GLY A 53 12.14 9.79 -21.46
CA GLY A 53 11.67 9.26 -22.75
C GLY A 53 11.44 7.75 -22.74
N ASP A 54 12.24 7.03 -21.97
CA ASP A 54 12.06 5.59 -21.74
C ASP A 54 11.02 5.36 -20.63
N ALA A 55 9.87 4.82 -20.98
CA ALA A 55 8.80 4.56 -20.03
C ALA A 55 9.19 3.56 -18.94
N SER A 56 10.11 2.63 -19.22
CA SER A 56 10.53 1.61 -18.24
C SER A 56 11.25 2.23 -17.05
N LEU A 57 11.95 3.36 -17.23
CA LEU A 57 12.72 4.08 -16.22
C LEU A 57 11.88 4.97 -15.30
N ARG A 58 10.58 5.14 -15.59
CA ARG A 58 9.73 6.03 -14.81
C ARG A 58 9.46 5.44 -13.43
N PRO A 59 9.46 6.26 -12.35
CA PRO A 59 9.07 5.79 -11.03
C PRO A 59 7.60 5.35 -11.02
N GLU A 60 7.32 4.21 -10.39
CA GLU A 60 5.98 3.64 -10.27
C GLU A 60 5.60 3.38 -8.81
N LEU A 61 4.31 3.57 -8.50
CA LEU A 61 3.69 3.14 -7.26
C LEU A 61 2.78 1.94 -7.55
N ILE A 62 3.16 0.77 -7.04
CA ILE A 62 2.39 -0.47 -7.20
C ILE A 62 1.53 -0.66 -5.96
N VAL A 63 0.21 -0.74 -6.14
CA VAL A 63 -0.76 -0.93 -5.05
C VAL A 63 -1.46 -2.28 -5.22
N GLU A 64 -1.32 -3.14 -4.22
CA GLU A 64 -2.07 -4.38 -4.11
C GLU A 64 -3.22 -4.19 -3.11
N TYR A 65 -4.45 -4.44 -3.56
CA TYR A 65 -5.64 -4.31 -2.72
C TYR A 65 -5.98 -5.64 -2.05
N ALA A 66 -6.16 -5.61 -0.73
CA ALA A 66 -6.72 -6.75 -0.02
C ALA A 66 -8.23 -6.84 -0.28
N SER A 67 -8.71 -8.03 -0.68
CA SER A 67 -10.14 -8.30 -0.79
C SER A 67 -10.74 -8.40 0.62
N VAL A 68 -11.39 -7.34 1.08
CA VAL A 68 -12.18 -7.40 2.32
C VAL A 68 -13.60 -7.86 1.96
N PRO A 69 -14.13 -8.93 2.59
CA PRO A 69 -15.51 -9.33 2.37
C PRO A 69 -16.45 -8.16 2.69
N ALA A 70 -17.42 -7.91 1.80
CA ALA A 70 -18.42 -6.89 2.03
C ALA A 70 -19.08 -7.12 3.42
N PRO A 71 -19.39 -6.06 4.19
CA PRO A 71 -19.98 -6.20 5.52
C PRO A 71 -21.20 -7.14 5.57
N GLY A 72 -22.01 -7.17 4.50
CA GLY A 72 -23.15 -8.08 4.36
C GLY A 72 -22.79 -9.57 4.21
N ALA A 73 -21.63 -9.90 3.64
CA ALA A 73 -21.17 -11.29 3.52
C ALA A 73 -20.83 -11.90 4.88
N ILE A 74 -20.24 -11.10 5.78
CA ILE A 74 -19.97 -11.50 7.17
C ILE A 74 -21.28 -11.74 7.93
N ALA A 75 -22.26 -10.84 7.78
CA ALA A 75 -23.57 -10.96 8.42
C ALA A 75 -24.32 -12.23 7.98
N LEU A 76 -24.29 -12.56 6.69
CA LEU A 76 -24.94 -13.76 6.16
C LEU A 76 -24.33 -15.06 6.69
N LEU A 77 -23.00 -15.11 6.85
CA LEU A 77 -22.31 -16.26 7.46
C LEU A 77 -22.64 -16.41 8.95
N GLY A 78 -22.72 -15.30 9.69
CA GLY A 78 -23.10 -15.31 11.12
C GLY A 78 -24.55 -15.76 11.36
N ILE A 79 -25.49 -15.28 10.55
CA ILE A 79 -26.91 -15.64 10.66
C ILE A 79 -27.14 -17.12 10.30
N GLY A 80 -26.48 -17.62 9.25
CA GLY A 80 -26.56 -19.04 8.87
C GLY A 80 -26.09 -20.00 9.96
N GLY A 81 -25.09 -19.60 10.76
CA GLY A 81 -24.62 -20.35 11.93
C GLY A 81 -25.64 -20.42 13.07
N LEU A 82 -26.32 -19.30 13.39
CA LEU A 82 -27.33 -19.24 14.44
C LEU A 82 -28.57 -20.12 14.15
N PHE A 83 -28.98 -20.21 12.89
CA PHE A 83 -30.13 -21.04 12.50
C PHE A 83 -29.82 -22.54 12.51
N ARG A 84 -28.54 -22.94 12.44
CA ARG A 84 -28.15 -24.36 12.49
C ARG A 84 -28.14 -24.93 13.91
N GLY A 85 -27.94 -24.10 14.94
CA GLY A 85 -27.98 -24.50 16.35
C GLY A 85 -29.39 -24.80 16.89
N ARG A 86 -30.44 -24.23 16.28
CA ARG A 86 -31.84 -24.35 16.76
C ARG A 86 -32.59 -25.61 16.31
N ARG A 87 -32.00 -26.46 15.47
CA ARG A 87 -32.65 -27.67 14.93
C ARG A 87 -32.27 -28.98 15.65
N ARG A 88 -31.51 -28.91 16.76
CA ARG A 88 -31.09 -30.10 17.54
C ARG A 88 -31.69 -30.14 18.95
N ALA A 89 -32.87 -29.57 19.12
CA ALA A 89 -33.67 -29.69 20.32
C ALA A 89 -35.10 -30.01 19.90
N ASP A 90 -35.36 -31.28 19.59
CA ASP A 90 -36.66 -31.96 19.65
C ASP A 90 -36.39 -33.48 19.53
#